data_AF-A0A7Z9TBV0-F1
#
_entry.id   AF-A0A7Z9TBV0-F1
#
_cell.length_a   1.000
_cell.length_b   1.000
_cell.length_c   1.000
_cell.angle_alpha   90.00
_cell.angle_beta   90.00
_cell.angle_gamma   90.00
#
_symmetry.space_group_name_H-M   'P 1'
#
loop_
_entity.id
_entity.type
_entity.pdbx_description
1 polymer ?
#
loop_
_entity_poly.entity_id
_entity_poly.type
_entity_poly.pdbx_seq_one_letter_code
_entity_poly.pdbx_strand_id
1 'polypeptide(L)'
;MRVLSLVVSMMLVAGTAAAQQNPPAAPAGDLAEVMRGILFPNSNILFDAQSTDPGAPPDESNANEGGASARFAGVYTGWESVENAAIALAEAANLITLPGRTCENGQPVPIDQDNWAEFTRGLREAGEIAYRAALNKSQDEVIDATNYIAEACSNCHGVYRDSYSDPPKERCVP
;
A
#
# COMPACT_ATOMS: atom_id res chain seq x y z
N MET A 1 -14.57 -20.78 77.90
CA MET A 1 -13.66 -20.13 76.93
C MET A 1 -13.70 -20.88 75.60
N ARG A 2 -14.45 -20.38 74.62
CA ARG A 2 -14.31 -20.75 73.21
C ARG A 2 -14.40 -19.45 72.41
N VAL A 3 -13.29 -19.11 71.77
CA VAL A 3 -13.04 -17.81 71.13
C VAL A 3 -13.79 -17.77 69.80
N LEU A 4 -14.64 -16.76 69.61
CA LEU A 4 -15.21 -16.40 68.32
C LEU A 4 -14.10 -15.81 67.44
N SER A 5 -13.84 -16.41 66.27
CA SER A 5 -13.05 -15.77 65.22
C SER A 5 -13.98 -15.27 64.12
N LEU A 6 -14.20 -13.95 64.08
CA LEU A 6 -14.77 -13.26 62.92
C LEU A 6 -13.72 -13.24 61.81
N VAL A 7 -14.02 -13.85 60.66
CA VAL A 7 -13.24 -13.70 59.43
C VAL A 7 -13.93 -12.63 58.59
N VAL A 8 -13.32 -11.44 58.53
CA VAL A 8 -13.73 -10.36 57.62
C VAL A 8 -13.13 -10.68 56.25
N SER A 9 -13.98 -11.10 55.29
CA SER A 9 -13.58 -11.24 53.88
C SER A 9 -13.52 -9.86 53.24
N MET A 10 -12.31 -9.38 52.98
CA MET A 10 -12.07 -8.18 52.18
C MET A 10 -12.10 -8.58 50.69
N MET A 11 -13.22 -8.28 50.01
CA MET A 11 -13.30 -8.43 48.55
C MET A 11 -12.43 -7.38 47.88
N LEU A 12 -11.28 -7.80 47.32
CA LEU A 12 -10.53 -6.99 46.37
C LEU A 12 -11.29 -6.95 45.05
N VAL A 13 -11.90 -5.81 44.73
CA VAL A 13 -12.42 -5.52 43.39
C VAL A 13 -11.21 -5.17 42.52
N ALA A 14 -10.69 -6.16 41.79
CA ALA A 14 -9.71 -5.93 40.73
C ALA A 14 -10.42 -5.24 39.55
N GLY A 15 -10.37 -3.92 39.50
CA GLY A 15 -10.84 -3.15 38.36
C GLY A 15 -9.95 -3.42 37.15
N THR A 16 -10.47 -4.18 36.18
CA THR A 16 -9.85 -4.29 34.85
C THR A 16 -10.01 -2.96 34.15
N ALA A 17 -8.97 -2.15 34.13
CA ALA A 17 -8.88 -1.01 33.23
C ALA A 17 -8.80 -1.57 31.79
N ALA A 18 -9.93 -1.60 31.08
CA ALA A 18 -9.91 -1.81 29.64
C ALA A 18 -9.15 -0.64 29.02
N ALA A 19 -8.02 -0.92 28.40
CA ALA A 19 -7.29 0.10 27.64
C ALA A 19 -8.21 0.60 26.51
N GLN A 20 -8.66 1.85 26.61
CA GLN A 20 -9.40 2.52 25.54
C GLN A 20 -8.48 2.59 24.32
N GLN A 21 -8.71 1.75 23.31
CA GLN A 21 -8.01 1.88 22.05
C GLN A 21 -8.56 3.11 21.33
N ASN A 22 -7.67 4.02 20.93
CA ASN A 22 -8.06 5.13 20.05
C ASN A 22 -8.65 4.54 18.76
N PRO A 23 -9.74 5.13 18.22
CA PRO A 23 -10.26 4.68 16.95
C PRO A 23 -9.16 4.78 15.88
N PRO A 24 -9.13 3.86 14.90
CA PRO A 24 -8.21 3.95 13.78
C PRO A 24 -8.28 5.34 13.14
N ALA A 25 -7.14 5.88 12.71
CA ALA A 25 -7.11 7.14 12.00
C ALA A 25 -7.97 7.04 10.74
N ALA A 26 -8.80 8.06 10.50
CA ALA A 26 -9.62 8.12 9.29
C ALA A 26 -8.70 8.21 8.04
N PRO A 27 -9.07 7.58 6.92
CA PRO A 27 -8.36 7.74 5.66
C PRO A 27 -8.32 9.22 5.25
N ALA A 28 -7.14 9.69 4.82
CA ALA A 28 -6.93 11.08 4.45
C ALA A 28 -7.54 11.46 3.08
N GLY A 29 -7.76 10.48 2.20
CA GLY A 29 -8.25 10.67 0.84
C GLY A 29 -8.98 9.45 0.31
N ASP A 30 -9.52 9.55 -0.90
CA ASP A 30 -10.23 8.45 -1.54
C ASP A 30 -9.27 7.39 -2.12
N LEU A 31 -9.82 6.29 -2.65
CA LEU A 31 -9.02 5.23 -3.29
C LEU A 31 -8.26 5.74 -4.53
N ALA A 32 -8.86 6.59 -5.35
CA ALA A 32 -8.25 7.09 -6.58
C ALA A 32 -7.08 8.04 -6.30
N GLU A 33 -7.11 8.78 -5.19
CA GLU A 33 -6.00 9.58 -4.70
C GLU A 33 -4.83 8.71 -4.24
N VAL A 34 -5.08 7.62 -3.51
CA VAL A 34 -4.03 6.65 -3.14
C VAL A 34 -3.43 5.98 -4.37
N MET A 35 -4.27 5.60 -5.33
CA MET A 35 -3.83 5.04 -6.61
C MET A 35 -2.92 6.00 -7.37
N ARG A 36 -3.31 7.27 -7.51
CA ARG A 36 -2.51 8.30 -8.21
C ARG A 36 -1.26 8.71 -7.45
N GLY A 37 -1.34 8.77 -6.12
CA GLY A 37 -0.26 9.28 -5.27
C GLY A 37 0.80 8.25 -4.93
N ILE A 38 0.46 6.96 -4.92
CA ILE A 38 1.35 5.88 -4.49
C ILE A 38 1.48 4.82 -5.57
N LEU A 39 0.41 4.13 -5.95
CA LEU A 39 0.54 2.95 -6.81
C LEU A 39 1.03 3.30 -8.21
N PHE A 40 0.46 4.33 -8.84
CA PHE A 40 0.77 4.74 -10.21
C PHE A 40 2.23 5.18 -10.43
N PRO A 41 2.79 6.14 -9.66
CA PRO A 41 4.18 6.54 -9.87
C PRO A 41 5.17 5.41 -9.58
N ASN A 42 4.91 4.60 -8.55
CA ASN A 42 5.81 3.52 -8.18
C ASN A 42 5.73 2.34 -9.16
N SER A 43 4.55 1.97 -9.66
CA SER A 43 4.44 0.91 -10.67
C SER A 43 5.14 1.30 -11.97
N ASN A 44 5.09 2.57 -12.37
CA ASN A 44 5.81 3.05 -13.55
C ASN A 44 7.33 2.87 -13.41
N ILE A 45 7.91 3.10 -12.23
CA ILE A 45 9.35 2.84 -11.98
C ILE A 45 9.67 1.35 -12.17
N LEU A 46 8.83 0.46 -11.63
CA LEU A 46 9.03 -0.99 -11.77
C LEU A 46 8.88 -1.46 -13.22
N PHE A 47 7.92 -0.93 -13.96
CA PHE A 47 7.75 -1.24 -15.37
C PHE A 47 8.87 -0.66 -16.24
N ASP A 48 9.40 0.52 -15.91
CA ASP A 48 10.53 1.13 -16.63
C ASP A 48 11.81 0.30 -16.48
N ALA A 49 12.01 -0.33 -15.31
CA ALA A 49 13.16 -1.21 -15.05
C ALA A 49 13.24 -2.43 -16.00
N GLN A 50 12.16 -2.74 -16.75
CA GLN A 50 12.20 -3.78 -17.79
C GLN A 50 13.02 -3.37 -19.02
N SER A 51 13.08 -2.07 -19.31
CA SER A 51 13.79 -1.53 -20.48
C SER A 51 14.98 -0.64 -20.11
N THR A 52 15.01 -0.16 -18.87
CA THR A 52 16.05 0.73 -18.34
C THR A 52 16.84 -0.02 -17.28
N ASP A 53 18.15 -0.18 -17.47
CA ASP A 53 19.03 -0.80 -16.46
C ASP A 53 19.19 0.14 -15.26
N PRO A 54 18.68 -0.22 -14.05
CA PRO A 54 18.83 0.61 -12.85
C PRO A 54 20.29 0.65 -12.36
N GLY A 55 21.18 -0.23 -12.85
CA GLY A 55 22.62 -0.18 -12.60
C GLY A 55 23.38 0.80 -13.48
N ALA A 56 22.75 1.37 -14.52
CA ALA A 56 23.40 2.34 -15.40
C ALA A 56 23.76 3.63 -14.65
N PRO A 57 24.83 4.33 -15.04
CA PRO A 57 25.18 5.62 -14.46
C PRO A 57 23.99 6.59 -14.57
N PRO A 58 23.67 7.34 -13.51
CA PRO A 58 22.58 8.29 -13.55
C PRO A 58 22.88 9.40 -14.56
N ASP A 59 21.83 9.88 -15.24
CA ASP A 59 21.93 11.08 -16.06
C ASP A 59 22.15 12.28 -15.12
N GLU A 60 23.31 12.94 -15.23
CA GLU A 60 23.66 14.10 -14.41
C GLU A 60 22.91 15.39 -14.82
N SER A 61 22.04 15.32 -15.83
CA SER A 61 21.30 16.49 -16.28
C SER A 61 20.18 16.88 -15.30
N ASN A 62 20.26 18.14 -14.85
CA ASN A 62 19.27 18.93 -14.11
C ASN A 62 19.37 18.95 -12.58
N ALA A 63 20.53 18.65 -12.01
CA ALA A 63 20.86 19.25 -10.72
C ALA A 63 21.15 20.74 -10.96
N ASN A 64 20.40 21.66 -10.33
CA ASN A 64 20.73 23.07 -10.03
C ASN A 64 19.74 24.15 -10.50
N GLU A 65 18.61 23.83 -11.11
CA GLU A 65 17.52 24.82 -11.35
C GLU A 65 16.17 24.27 -10.88
N GLY A 66 15.48 25.01 -9.99
CA GLY A 66 14.11 24.69 -9.55
C GLY A 66 13.90 24.61 -8.03
N GLY A 67 12.68 24.23 -7.63
CA GLY A 67 12.28 24.05 -6.23
C GLY A 67 12.83 22.76 -5.60
N ALA A 68 12.38 22.45 -4.38
CA ALA A 68 12.85 21.28 -3.62
C ALA A 68 12.76 19.96 -4.42
N SER A 69 11.66 19.73 -5.15
CA SER A 69 11.49 18.51 -5.96
C SER A 69 12.57 18.35 -7.04
N ALA A 70 13.00 19.44 -7.69
CA ALA A 70 14.08 19.39 -8.68
C ALA A 70 15.42 19.11 -8.00
N ARG A 71 15.70 19.79 -6.88
CA ARG A 71 16.92 19.60 -6.10
C ARG A 71 17.11 18.17 -5.59
N PHE A 72 16.01 17.48 -5.27
CA PHE A 72 16.05 16.14 -4.68
C PHE A 72 15.61 15.02 -5.64
N ALA A 73 15.36 15.32 -6.92
CA ALA A 73 14.91 14.33 -7.90
C ALA A 73 15.88 13.15 -8.07
N GLY A 74 17.18 13.38 -7.85
CA GLY A 74 18.23 12.37 -7.96
C GLY A 74 18.78 11.85 -6.64
N VAL A 75 18.10 12.06 -5.50
CA VAL A 75 18.59 11.55 -4.20
C VAL A 75 18.52 10.03 -4.13
N TYR A 76 17.41 9.45 -4.61
CA TYR A 76 17.20 8.01 -4.69
C TYR A 76 17.24 7.61 -6.16
N THR A 77 18.27 6.88 -6.56
CA THR A 77 18.51 6.53 -7.97
C THR A 77 18.89 5.06 -8.12
N GLY A 78 18.87 4.58 -9.36
CA GLY A 78 19.19 3.21 -9.71
C GLY A 78 18.37 2.18 -8.93
N TRP A 79 19.03 1.13 -8.45
CA TRP A 79 18.38 0.04 -7.70
C TRP A 79 17.60 0.50 -6.46
N GLU A 80 18.09 1.51 -5.73
CA GLU A 80 17.38 2.03 -4.55
C GLU A 80 16.02 2.62 -4.93
N SER A 81 15.89 3.23 -6.12
CA SER A 81 14.61 3.73 -6.63
C SER A 81 13.62 2.58 -6.89
N VAL A 82 14.09 1.46 -7.46
CA VAL A 82 13.29 0.26 -7.71
C VAL A 82 12.88 -0.41 -6.40
N GLU A 83 13.81 -0.50 -5.43
CA GLU A 83 13.54 -1.00 -4.07
C GLU A 83 12.43 -0.19 -3.38
N ASN A 84 12.56 1.14 -3.39
CA ASN A 84 11.59 2.07 -2.80
C ASN A 84 10.21 1.97 -3.48
N ALA A 85 10.19 1.83 -4.80
CA ALA A 85 8.95 1.64 -5.54
C ALA A 85 8.25 0.32 -5.20
N ALA A 86 9.01 -0.77 -5.11
CA ALA A 86 8.47 -2.10 -4.80
C ALA A 86 7.90 -2.17 -3.37
N ILE A 87 8.61 -1.64 -2.38
CA ILE A 87 8.10 -1.62 -0.99
C ILE A 87 6.88 -0.70 -0.86
N ALA A 88 6.83 0.40 -1.62
CA ALA A 88 5.65 1.27 -1.65
C ALA A 88 4.41 0.53 -2.21
N LEU A 89 4.58 -0.31 -3.24
CA LEU A 89 3.48 -1.16 -3.75
C LEU A 89 3.01 -2.18 -2.71
N ALA A 90 3.95 -2.88 -2.07
CA ALA A 90 3.63 -3.89 -1.05
C ALA A 90 2.86 -3.28 0.14
N GLU A 91 3.28 -2.10 0.62
CA GLU A 91 2.62 -1.41 1.72
C GLU A 91 1.32 -0.71 1.29
N ALA A 92 1.20 -0.28 0.02
CA ALA A 92 -0.04 0.30 -0.49
C ALA A 92 -1.22 -0.67 -0.43
N ALA A 93 -0.98 -1.98 -0.47
CA ALA A 93 -2.01 -3.01 -0.24
C ALA A 93 -2.72 -2.83 1.12
N ASN A 94 -2.00 -2.42 2.16
CA ASN A 94 -2.61 -2.10 3.46
C ASN A 94 -3.43 -0.80 3.38
N LEU A 95 -2.91 0.21 2.67
CA LEU A 95 -3.52 1.54 2.59
C LEU A 95 -4.87 1.51 1.87
N ILE A 96 -5.02 0.70 0.82
CA ILE A 96 -6.28 0.61 0.06
C ILE A 96 -7.38 -0.12 0.83
N THR A 97 -7.04 -0.85 1.90
CA THR A 97 -7.99 -1.62 2.73
C THR A 97 -8.33 -0.91 4.06
N LEU A 98 -7.87 0.33 4.26
CA LEU A 98 -8.22 1.09 5.47
C LEU A 98 -9.74 1.28 5.61
N PRO A 99 -10.34 0.94 6.77
CA PRO A 99 -11.76 1.14 7.00
C PRO A 99 -12.18 2.61 6.84
N GLY A 100 -13.36 2.82 6.24
CA GLY A 100 -13.92 4.16 6.02
C GLY A 100 -13.39 4.89 4.78
N ARG A 101 -12.53 4.26 3.96
CA ARG A 101 -12.09 4.84 2.69
C ARG A 101 -13.24 4.80 1.68
N THR A 102 -13.38 5.88 0.91
CA THR A 102 -14.36 5.98 -0.17
C THR A 102 -13.71 5.75 -1.53
N CYS A 103 -14.52 5.23 -2.45
CA CYS A 103 -14.32 5.20 -3.89
C CYS A 103 -14.50 6.60 -4.51
N GLU A 104 -14.09 6.78 -5.77
CA GLU A 104 -14.28 8.03 -6.52
C GLU A 104 -15.78 8.35 -6.74
N ASN A 105 -16.62 7.32 -6.80
CA ASN A 105 -18.09 7.44 -6.89
C ASN A 105 -18.77 7.79 -5.55
N GLY A 106 -18.01 7.95 -4.46
CA GLY A 106 -18.50 8.26 -3.11
C GLY A 106 -18.99 7.05 -2.30
N GLN A 107 -19.00 5.85 -2.85
CA GLN A 107 -19.33 4.63 -2.11
C GLN A 107 -18.15 4.16 -1.25
N PRO A 108 -18.38 3.33 -0.22
CA PRO A 108 -17.28 2.69 0.51
C PRO A 108 -16.46 1.77 -0.39
N VAL A 109 -15.15 1.72 -0.17
CA VAL A 109 -14.30 0.69 -0.78
C VAL A 109 -14.80 -0.70 -0.36
N PRO A 110 -14.93 -1.68 -1.30
CA PRO A 110 -15.47 -3.02 -1.04
C PRO A 110 -14.56 -3.94 -0.21
N ILE A 111 -14.03 -3.47 0.91
CA ILE A 111 -13.07 -4.22 1.73
C ILE A 111 -13.61 -5.54 2.28
N ASP A 112 -14.93 -5.69 2.35
CA ASP A 112 -15.63 -6.90 2.81
C ASP A 112 -15.88 -7.93 1.70
N GLN A 113 -15.55 -7.63 0.44
CA GLN A 113 -15.69 -8.61 -0.66
C GLN A 113 -14.49 -9.56 -0.68
N ASP A 114 -14.75 -10.87 -0.86
CA ASP A 114 -13.70 -11.90 -0.86
C ASP A 114 -12.61 -11.65 -1.91
N ASN A 115 -13.02 -11.24 -3.12
CA ASN A 115 -12.11 -10.90 -4.20
C ASN A 115 -11.28 -9.65 -3.89
N TRP A 116 -11.79 -8.66 -3.15
CA TRP A 116 -10.97 -7.52 -2.70
C TRP A 116 -9.82 -7.98 -1.80
N ALA A 117 -10.12 -8.83 -0.81
CA ALA A 117 -9.11 -9.39 0.07
C ALA A 117 -8.08 -10.23 -0.70
N GLU A 118 -8.53 -11.01 -1.69
CA GLU A 118 -7.65 -11.78 -2.58
C GLU A 118 -6.74 -10.90 -3.43
N PHE A 119 -7.30 -9.93 -4.15
CA PHE A 119 -6.52 -9.05 -5.03
C PHE A 119 -5.53 -8.18 -4.24
N THR A 120 -5.90 -7.75 -3.04
CA THR A 120 -5.00 -6.99 -2.16
C THR A 120 -3.83 -7.84 -1.68
N ARG A 121 -4.06 -9.13 -1.35
CA ARG A 121 -2.95 -10.06 -1.04
C ARG A 121 -2.05 -10.28 -2.25
N GLY A 122 -2.63 -10.46 -3.44
CA GLY A 122 -1.87 -10.61 -4.69
C GLY A 122 -1.00 -9.38 -5.00
N LEU A 123 -1.52 -8.16 -4.81
CA LEU A 123 -0.75 -6.94 -4.93
C LEU A 123 0.42 -6.88 -3.94
N ARG A 124 0.17 -7.23 -2.68
CA ARG A 124 1.22 -7.28 -1.66
C ARG A 124 2.32 -8.25 -2.04
N GLU A 125 1.95 -9.47 -2.42
CA GLU A 125 2.89 -10.52 -2.82
C GLU A 125 3.71 -10.11 -4.04
N ALA A 126 3.07 -9.54 -5.07
CA ALA A 126 3.76 -9.02 -6.25
C ALA A 126 4.78 -7.92 -5.89
N GLY A 127 4.42 -7.00 -4.99
CA GLY A 127 5.34 -5.99 -4.46
C GLY A 127 6.51 -6.60 -3.68
N GLU A 128 6.27 -7.61 -2.84
CA GLU A 128 7.30 -8.32 -2.07
C GLU A 128 8.25 -9.15 -2.96
N ILE A 129 7.74 -9.70 -4.08
CA ILE A 129 8.56 -10.36 -5.11
C ILE A 129 9.46 -9.32 -5.79
N ALA A 130 8.90 -8.22 -6.27
CA ALA A 130 9.65 -7.13 -6.90
C ALA A 130 10.69 -6.52 -5.95
N TYR A 131 10.36 -6.39 -4.68
CA TYR A 131 11.28 -5.85 -3.67
C TYR A 131 12.49 -6.77 -3.47
N ARG A 132 12.29 -8.09 -3.42
CA ARG A 132 13.39 -9.06 -3.35
C ARG A 132 14.25 -9.03 -4.62
N ALA A 133 13.63 -8.95 -5.80
CA ALA A 133 14.34 -8.82 -7.07
C ALA A 133 15.20 -7.55 -7.12
N ALA A 134 14.67 -6.43 -6.62
CA ALA A 134 15.38 -5.16 -6.54
C ALA A 134 16.56 -5.23 -5.55
N LEU A 135 16.39 -5.83 -4.37
CA LEU A 135 17.47 -6.07 -3.41
C LEU A 135 18.60 -6.95 -3.99
N ASN A 136 18.23 -7.93 -4.83
CA ASN A 136 19.17 -8.77 -5.56
C ASN A 136 19.84 -8.04 -6.73
N LYS A 137 19.35 -6.86 -7.11
CA LYS A 137 19.80 -6.08 -8.26
C LYS A 137 19.76 -6.88 -9.56
N SER A 138 18.72 -7.70 -9.71
CA SER A 138 18.54 -8.59 -10.86
C SER A 138 17.45 -8.05 -11.78
N GLN A 139 17.84 -7.56 -12.95
CA GLN A 139 16.90 -7.02 -13.94
C GLN A 139 15.97 -8.11 -14.47
N ASP A 140 16.50 -9.32 -14.69
CA ASP A 140 15.70 -10.48 -15.11
C ASP A 140 14.63 -10.81 -14.07
N GLU A 141 14.97 -10.82 -12.77
CA GLU A 141 13.98 -11.08 -11.71
C GLU A 141 12.95 -9.95 -11.61
N VAL A 142 13.32 -8.70 -11.88
CA VAL A 142 12.37 -7.58 -11.92
C VAL A 142 11.43 -7.72 -13.12
N ILE A 143 11.94 -8.10 -14.30
CA ILE A 143 11.13 -8.38 -15.49
C ILE A 143 10.13 -9.50 -15.23
N ASP A 144 10.53 -10.54 -14.49
CA ASP A 144 9.58 -11.58 -14.09
C ASP A 144 8.57 -11.04 -13.08
N ALA A 145 9.01 -10.22 -12.12
CA ALA A 145 8.16 -9.60 -11.11
C ALA A 145 7.07 -8.68 -11.71
N THR A 146 7.36 -7.97 -12.80
CA THR A 146 6.39 -7.08 -13.45
C THR A 146 5.20 -7.83 -14.03
N ASN A 147 5.35 -9.10 -14.40
CA ASN A 147 4.21 -9.92 -14.83
C ASN A 147 3.20 -10.11 -13.69
N TYR A 148 3.67 -10.45 -12.48
CA TYR A 148 2.80 -10.57 -11.30
C TYR A 148 2.18 -9.24 -10.90
N ILE A 149 2.92 -8.13 -11.04
CA ILE A 149 2.39 -6.78 -10.79
C ILE A 149 1.27 -6.47 -11.80
N ALA A 150 1.50 -6.72 -13.09
CA ALA A 150 0.50 -6.47 -14.14
C ALA A 150 -0.77 -7.30 -13.90
N GLU A 151 -0.61 -8.58 -13.52
CA GLU A 151 -1.72 -9.45 -13.15
C GLU A 151 -2.49 -8.89 -11.95
N ALA A 152 -1.80 -8.55 -10.85
CA ALA A 152 -2.42 -7.97 -9.65
C ALA A 152 -3.19 -6.67 -9.95
N CYS A 153 -2.62 -5.79 -10.78
CA CYS A 153 -3.30 -4.59 -11.25
C CYS A 153 -4.56 -4.93 -12.06
N SER A 154 -4.47 -5.88 -13.00
CA SER A 154 -5.58 -6.24 -13.88
C SER A 154 -6.74 -6.90 -13.13
N ASN A 155 -6.46 -7.74 -12.14
CA ASN A 155 -7.47 -8.41 -11.33
C ASN A 155 -8.39 -7.41 -10.62
N CYS A 156 -7.81 -6.36 -10.04
CA CYS A 156 -8.57 -5.32 -9.36
C CYS A 156 -9.23 -4.35 -10.35
N HIS A 157 -8.49 -3.89 -11.36
CA HIS A 157 -9.00 -2.90 -12.31
C HIS A 157 -10.14 -3.43 -13.19
N GLY A 158 -10.08 -4.70 -13.61
CA GLY A 158 -11.13 -5.31 -14.41
C GLY A 158 -12.48 -5.40 -13.70
N VAL A 159 -12.49 -5.41 -12.36
CA VAL A 159 -13.72 -5.46 -11.55
C VAL A 159 -14.13 -4.07 -11.06
N TYR A 160 -13.17 -3.27 -10.61
CA TYR A 160 -13.44 -2.06 -9.82
C TYR A 160 -13.04 -0.76 -10.52
N ARG A 161 -12.51 -0.76 -11.75
CA ARG A 161 -12.10 0.50 -12.41
C ARG A 161 -12.62 0.60 -13.83
N ASP A 162 -12.50 -0.49 -14.58
CA ASP A 162 -12.73 -0.53 -16.01
C ASP A 162 -14.24 -0.62 -16.26
N SER A 163 -14.90 0.54 -16.30
CA SER A 163 -16.25 0.68 -16.83
C SER A 163 -16.20 1.21 -18.27
N TYR A 164 -17.03 0.65 -19.14
CA TYR A 164 -17.15 1.08 -20.54
C TYR A 164 -18.00 2.36 -20.70
N SER A 165 -18.31 3.07 -19.62
CA SER A 165 -19.14 4.29 -19.63
C SER A 165 -18.27 5.55 -19.66
N ASP A 166 -18.69 6.56 -20.46
CA ASP A 166 -18.04 7.87 -20.56
C ASP A 166 -18.98 8.99 -20.08
N PRO A 167 -18.63 9.79 -19.05
CA PRO A 167 -17.42 9.64 -18.22
C PRO A 167 -17.50 8.40 -17.32
N PRO A 168 -16.36 7.85 -16.85
CA PRO A 168 -16.33 6.68 -15.98
C PRO A 168 -16.94 7.02 -14.61
N LYS A 169 -18.27 6.92 -14.51
CA LYS A 169 -19.06 7.17 -13.29
C LYS A 169 -18.99 6.01 -12.30
N GLU A 170 -18.37 4.92 -12.71
CA GLU A 170 -18.37 3.61 -12.06
C GLU A 170 -16.94 3.22 -11.67
N ARG A 171 -16.14 4.14 -11.13
CA ARG A 171 -14.86 3.74 -10.52
C ARG A 171 -15.07 3.36 -9.07
N CYS A 172 -14.70 2.11 -8.78
CA CYS A 172 -14.79 1.35 -7.55
C CYS A 172 -16.23 0.93 -7.26
N VAL A 173 -16.74 0.01 -8.12
CA VAL A 173 -18.17 -0.37 -8.18
C VAL A 173 -18.51 -1.44 -7.15
N PRO A 174 -18.76 -1.01 -5.92
CA PRO A 174 -20.10 -0.99 -5.34
C PRO A 174 -20.78 0.37 -5.42
#